data_AF-A0A7K1A135-F1
#
_entry.id   AF-A0A7K1A135-F1
#
_cell.length_a   1.000
_cell.length_b   1.000
_cell.length_c   1.000
_cell.angle_alpha   90.00
_cell.angle_beta   90.00
_cell.angle_gamma   90.00
#
_symmetry.space_group_name_H-M   'P 1'
#
loop_
_entity.id
_entity.type
_entity.pdbx_description
1 polymer ?
#
loop_
_entity_poly.entity_id
_entity_poly.type
_entity_poly.pdbx_seq_one_letter_code
_entity_poly.pdbx_strand_id
1 'polypeptide(L)'
;MNQSSTLHDPTERGFASDNYAGVHPEVLSAIAAANGGHQTSYGADVYTARLHEVLSERCGRAVEVFPVFNGTGANVVALQAATERWDAVVCSAAAHINCDE
;
A
#
# COMPACT_ATOMS: atom_id res chain seq x y z
N MET A 1 -23.00 -25.88 15.51
CA MET A 1 -23.50 -25.67 14.13
C MET A 1 -22.43 -24.88 13.39
N ASN A 2 -21.62 -25.55 12.58
CA ASN A 2 -20.51 -24.91 11.87
C ASN A 2 -21.02 -24.49 10.48
N GLN A 3 -21.61 -23.30 10.40
CA GLN A 3 -21.87 -22.68 9.10
C GLN A 3 -20.51 -22.26 8.55
N SER A 4 -20.15 -22.73 7.35
CA SER A 4 -18.99 -22.18 6.64
C SER A 4 -19.25 -20.69 6.42
N SER A 5 -18.42 -19.84 7.03
CA SER A 5 -18.57 -18.38 7.03
C SER A 5 -18.19 -17.72 5.69
N THR A 6 -17.84 -18.51 4.67
CA THR A 6 -17.31 -17.99 3.40
C THR A 6 -18.46 -17.66 2.45
N LEU A 7 -18.54 -16.40 2.02
CA LEU A 7 -19.64 -15.87 1.19
C LEU A 7 -19.38 -15.94 -0.34
N HIS A 8 -18.20 -16.38 -0.77
CA HIS A 8 -17.78 -16.45 -2.18
C HIS A 8 -17.06 -17.78 -2.47
N ASP A 9 -16.86 -18.11 -3.75
CA ASP A 9 -16.04 -19.25 -4.16
C ASP A 9 -14.54 -18.88 -4.09
N PRO A 10 -13.75 -19.44 -3.15
CA PRO A 10 -12.34 -19.11 -3.01
C PRO A 10 -11.47 -19.66 -4.16
N THR A 11 -12.02 -20.50 -5.04
CA THR A 11 -11.33 -21.03 -6.23
C THR A 11 -11.57 -20.20 -7.48
N GLU A 12 -12.57 -19.30 -7.47
CA GLU A 12 -12.84 -18.41 -8.59
C GLU A 12 -11.66 -17.45 -8.84
N ARG A 13 -11.31 -17.24 -10.11
CA ARG A 13 -10.27 -16.31 -10.55
C ARG A 13 -10.80 -15.46 -11.68
N GLY A 14 -10.81 -14.14 -11.48
CA GLY A 14 -11.14 -13.16 -12.51
C GLY A 14 -9.90 -12.71 -13.29
N PHE A 15 -10.12 -12.30 -14.54
CA PHE A 15 -9.08 -11.69 -15.40
C PHE A 15 -9.34 -10.19 -15.64
N ALA A 16 -10.25 -9.57 -14.88
CA ALA A 16 -10.59 -8.16 -15.04
C ALA A 16 -9.55 -7.24 -14.39
N SER A 17 -9.13 -7.55 -13.15
CA SER A 17 -8.17 -6.76 -12.40
C SER A 17 -7.56 -7.59 -11.27
N ASP A 18 -6.32 -7.29 -10.92
CA ASP A 18 -5.60 -7.94 -9.81
C ASP A 18 -6.03 -7.41 -8.43
N ASN A 19 -6.56 -6.19 -8.35
CA ASN A 19 -7.12 -5.62 -7.11
C ASN A 19 -8.38 -6.36 -6.60
N TYR A 20 -8.88 -7.35 -7.35
CA TYR A 20 -9.95 -8.25 -6.90
C TYR A 20 -9.39 -9.42 -6.06
N ALA A 21 -8.07 -9.64 -6.08
CA ALA A 21 -7.44 -10.68 -5.30
C ALA A 21 -7.49 -10.35 -3.80
N GLY A 22 -7.66 -11.39 -2.98
CA GLY A 22 -7.55 -11.29 -1.54
C GLY A 22 -6.10 -11.06 -1.07
N VAL A 23 -5.96 -10.73 0.20
CA VAL A 23 -4.66 -10.53 0.86
C VAL A 23 -3.87 -11.85 0.99
N HIS A 24 -2.56 -11.79 0.80
CA HIS A 24 -1.67 -12.94 0.95
C HIS A 24 -1.66 -13.47 2.41
N PRO A 25 -1.66 -14.80 2.66
CA PRO A 25 -1.74 -15.35 4.02
C PRO A 25 -0.64 -14.87 4.99
N GLU A 26 0.58 -14.66 4.48
CA GLU A 26 1.68 -14.12 5.30
C GLU A 26 1.44 -12.68 5.74
N VAL A 27 0.76 -11.87 4.92
CA VAL A 27 0.41 -10.49 5.27
C VAL A 27 -0.66 -10.48 6.37
N LEU A 28 -1.70 -11.33 6.26
CA LEU A 28 -2.68 -11.49 7.34
C LEU A 28 -2.03 -11.97 8.64
N SER A 29 -1.08 -12.90 8.54
CA SER A 29 -0.34 -13.39 9.70
C SER A 29 0.51 -12.30 10.34
N ALA A 30 1.16 -11.45 9.54
CA ALA A 30 1.92 -10.30 10.03
C ALA A 30 1.01 -9.26 10.72
N ILE A 31 -0.16 -8.97 10.17
CA ILE A 31 -1.16 -8.09 10.80
C ILE A 31 -1.61 -8.68 12.14
N ALA A 32 -1.92 -9.98 12.18
CA ALA A 32 -2.32 -10.65 13.41
C ALA A 32 -1.23 -10.62 14.49
N ALA A 33 0.05 -10.79 14.10
CA ALA A 33 1.18 -10.66 15.00
C ALA A 33 1.37 -9.21 15.50
N ALA A 34 1.18 -8.22 14.63
CA ALA A 34 1.26 -6.80 14.98
C ALA A 34 0.12 -6.33 15.90
N ASN A 35 -1.00 -7.05 15.94
CA ASN A 35 -2.15 -6.77 16.77
C ASN A 35 -1.98 -7.14 18.26
N GLY A 36 -0.77 -7.50 18.69
CA GLY A 36 -0.44 -7.75 20.10
C GLY A 36 0.24 -6.56 20.79
N GLY A 37 -0.07 -6.34 22.07
CA GLY A 37 0.59 -5.30 22.86
C GLY A 37 0.22 -3.86 22.48
N HIS A 38 1.09 -2.90 22.79
CA HIS A 38 0.91 -1.48 22.46
C HIS A 38 2.11 -0.97 21.66
N GLN A 39 1.85 -0.05 20.74
CA GLN A 39 2.85 0.66 19.93
C GLN A 39 2.46 2.13 19.81
N THR A 40 3.44 3.00 19.58
CA THR A 40 3.22 4.43 19.34
C THR A 40 2.51 4.65 18.01
N SER A 41 1.64 5.65 17.92
CA SER A 41 0.91 5.96 16.69
C SER A 41 1.73 6.80 15.70
N TYR A 42 1.15 7.03 14.52
CA TYR A 42 1.65 7.98 13.50
C TYR A 42 3.09 7.71 13.02
N GLY A 43 3.45 6.44 12.85
CA GLY A 43 4.72 6.01 12.27
C GLY A 43 5.90 5.94 13.24
N ALA A 44 5.68 6.22 14.52
CA ALA A 44 6.72 6.12 15.56
C ALA A 44 6.85 4.71 16.17
N ASP A 45 6.25 3.70 15.53
CA ASP A 45 6.29 2.30 15.96
C ASP A 45 7.46 1.51 15.33
N VAL A 46 7.71 0.32 15.89
CA VAL A 46 8.81 -0.55 15.45
C VAL A 46 8.60 -1.15 14.05
N TYR A 47 7.36 -1.31 13.59
CA TYR A 47 7.08 -1.85 12.25
C TYR A 47 7.39 -0.81 11.19
N THR A 48 7.04 0.45 11.44
CA THR A 48 7.41 1.57 10.58
C THR A 48 8.93 1.72 10.53
N ALA A 49 9.64 1.66 11.66
CA ALA A 49 11.11 1.66 11.66
C ALA A 49 11.70 0.52 10.80
N ARG A 50 11.16 -0.71 10.94
CA ARG A 50 11.61 -1.85 10.13
C ARG A 50 11.32 -1.66 8.63
N LEU A 51 10.21 -1.00 8.28
CA LEU A 51 9.90 -0.69 6.88
C LEU A 51 10.98 0.20 6.24
N HIS A 52 11.47 1.21 6.95
CA HIS A 52 12.57 2.06 6.46
C HIS A 52 13.84 1.27 6.19
N GLU A 53 14.21 0.35 7.09
CA GLU A 53 15.38 -0.52 6.91
C GLU A 53 15.22 -1.41 5.67
N VAL A 54 14.10 -2.13 5.55
CA VAL A 54 13.83 -3.04 4.43
C VAL A 54 13.87 -2.31 3.10
N LEU A 55 13.25 -1.14 3.02
CA LEU A 55 13.23 -0.38 1.77
C LEU A 55 14.59 0.24 1.46
N SER A 56 15.36 0.68 2.46
CA SER A 56 16.72 1.15 2.25
C SER A 56 17.64 0.03 1.72
N GLU A 57 17.53 -1.16 2.29
CA GLU A 57 18.23 -2.37 1.82
C GLU A 57 17.85 -2.68 0.36
N ARG A 58 16.55 -2.74 0.05
CA ARG A 58 16.05 -3.07 -1.31
C ARG A 58 16.39 -2.00 -2.34
N CYS A 59 16.41 -0.73 -1.97
CA CYS A 59 16.80 0.37 -2.84
C CYS A 59 18.33 0.51 -2.99
N GLY A 60 19.12 -0.21 -2.19
CA GLY A 60 20.58 -0.14 -2.20
C GLY A 60 21.15 1.18 -1.66
N ARG A 61 20.32 1.99 -0.99
CA ARG A 61 20.69 3.27 -0.35
C ARG A 61 19.66 3.65 0.69
N ALA A 62 20.03 4.53 1.62
CA ALA A 62 19.08 5.11 2.56
C ALA A 62 17.93 5.82 1.82
N VAL A 63 16.69 5.54 2.25
CA VAL A 63 15.47 6.18 1.75
C VAL A 63 14.55 6.59 2.89
N GLU A 64 13.83 7.69 2.68
CA GLU A 64 12.67 8.02 3.50
C GLU A 64 11.43 7.33 2.93
N VAL A 65 10.56 6.88 3.82
CA VAL A 65 9.37 6.09 3.49
C VAL A 65 8.17 6.70 4.19
N PHE A 66 7.11 6.91 3.43
CA PHE A 66 5.85 7.44 3.94
C PHE A 66 4.71 6.49 3.53
N PRO A 67 4.27 5.58 4.41
CA PRO A 67 3.16 4.68 4.12
C PRO A 67 1.86 5.46 3.90
N VAL A 68 1.15 5.13 2.83
CA VAL A 68 -0.17 5.69 2.50
C VAL A 68 -1.13 4.56 2.12
N PHE A 69 -2.42 4.84 2.10
CA PHE A 69 -3.44 3.80 1.98
C PHE A 69 -3.51 3.13 0.60
N ASN A 70 -3.22 3.85 -0.49
CA ASN A 70 -3.36 3.34 -1.85
C ASN A 70 -2.43 4.05 -2.84
N GLY A 71 -2.44 3.58 -4.10
CA GLY A 71 -1.64 4.16 -5.19
C GLY A 71 -2.01 5.60 -5.52
N THR A 72 -3.31 5.93 -5.60
CA THR A 72 -3.80 7.31 -5.80
C THR A 72 -3.24 8.28 -4.78
N GLY A 73 -3.33 7.94 -3.49
CA GLY A 73 -2.80 8.79 -2.41
C GLY A 73 -1.29 8.95 -2.49
N ALA A 74 -0.55 7.91 -2.89
CA ALA A 74 0.89 7.98 -3.09
C ALA A 74 1.25 8.96 -4.21
N ASN A 75 0.59 8.86 -5.37
CA ASN A 75 0.82 9.73 -6.51
C ASN A 75 0.47 11.18 -6.19
N VAL A 76 -0.72 11.44 -5.63
CA VAL A 76 -1.17 12.79 -5.29
C VAL A 76 -0.20 13.45 -4.31
N VAL A 77 0.18 12.77 -3.22
CA VAL A 77 1.11 13.33 -2.23
C VAL A 77 2.49 13.59 -2.85
N ALA A 78 3.00 12.65 -3.64
CA ALA A 78 4.31 12.81 -4.27
C ALA A 78 4.34 13.96 -5.29
N LEU A 79 3.31 14.08 -6.14
CA LEU A 79 3.22 15.15 -7.13
C LEU A 79 3.04 16.51 -6.45
N GLN A 80 2.15 16.62 -5.45
CA GLN A 80 1.98 17.86 -4.69
C GLN A 80 3.25 18.31 -3.97
N ALA A 81 4.07 17.37 -3.49
CA ALA A 81 5.36 17.68 -2.89
C ALA A 81 6.42 18.14 -3.91
N ALA A 82 6.25 17.78 -5.18
CA ALA A 82 7.20 18.05 -6.25
C ALA A 82 6.82 19.25 -7.16
N THR A 83 5.62 19.81 -7.01
CA THR A 83 5.10 20.86 -7.88
C THR A 83 4.54 22.04 -7.11
N GLU A 84 4.77 23.26 -7.61
CA GLU A 84 4.03 24.43 -7.17
C GLU A 84 2.61 24.46 -7.75
N ARG A 85 1.73 25.28 -7.17
CA ARG A 85 0.32 25.37 -7.61
C ARG A 85 0.12 25.80 -9.07
N TRP A 86 1.16 26.31 -9.72
CA TRP A 86 1.14 26.79 -11.11
C TRP A 86 1.96 25.90 -12.06
N ASP A 87 2.60 24.85 -11.54
CA ASP A 87 3.32 23.89 -12.37
C ASP A 87 2.37 22.88 -13.01
N ALA A 88 2.87 22.12 -13.97
CA ALA A 88 2.14 21.05 -14.65
C ALA A 88 2.95 19.75 -14.64
N VAL A 89 2.25 18.62 -14.57
CA VAL A 89 2.83 17.28 -14.66
C VAL A 89 2.63 16.74 -16.07
N VAL A 90 3.73 16.37 -16.74
CA VAL A 90 3.68 15.73 -18.07
C VAL A 90 3.65 14.21 -17.88
N CYS A 91 2.64 13.56 -18.44
CA CYS A 91 2.49 12.10 -18.40
C CYS A 91 1.98 11.55 -19.73
N SER A 92 2.00 10.22 -19.89
CA SER A 92 1.40 9.58 -21.06
C SER A 92 -0.12 9.68 -21.00
N ALA A 93 -0.78 9.67 -22.16
CA ALA A 93 -2.25 9.73 -22.23
C ALA A 93 -2.97 8.54 -21.56
N ALA A 94 -2.26 7.44 -21.31
CA ALA A 94 -2.77 6.23 -20.66
C ALA A 94 -2.33 6.12 -19.18
N ALA A 95 -1.71 7.15 -18.62
CA ALA A 95 -1.27 7.12 -17.23
C ALA A 95 -2.47 7.17 -16.28
N HIS A 96 -2.41 6.38 -15.20
CA HIS A 96 -3.47 6.35 -14.18
C HIS A 96 -3.77 7.76 -13.62
N ILE A 97 -2.74 8.56 -13.38
CA ILE A 97 -2.84 9.94 -12.89
C ILE A 97 -3.67 10.87 -13.81
N ASN A 98 -3.82 10.49 -15.08
CA ASN A 98 -4.57 11.26 -16.09
C ASN A 98 -5.97 10.70 -16.34
N CYS A 99 -6.19 9.40 -16.06
CA CYS A 99 -7.42 8.71 -16.43
C CYS A 99 -8.35 8.45 -15.25
N ASP A 100 -7.83 7.99 -14.11
CA ASP A 100 -8.60 7.29 -13.09
C ASP A 100 -8.17 7.61 -11.64
N GLU A 101 -7.43 8.71 -11.44
CA GLU A 101 -6.92 9.12 -10.12
C GLU A 101 -7.89 9.92 -9.27
#